data_AF-A0A1J6HUV1-F1
#
_entry.id   AF-A0A1J6HUV1-F1
#
_cell.length_a   1.000
_cell.length_b   1.000
_cell.length_c   1.000
_cell.angle_alpha   90.00
_cell.angle_beta   90.00
_cell.angle_gamma   90.00
#
_symmetry.space_group_name_H-M   'P 1'
#
loop_
_entity.id
_entity.type
_entity.pdbx_description
1 polymer ?
#
loop_
_entity_poly.entity_id
_entity_poly.type
_entity_poly.pdbx_seq_one_letter_code
_entity_poly.pdbx_strand_id
1 'polypeptide(L)'
;METEVHQPNFTYLGRTFSGLNITESSSAFSDCNSDRSGEFPTASSQSRRLLIARASENSDELIQQLVSDLESNSIDVQKQAAMELRLLAKNKSENRLKIARAGAIKPLISLISSTDLHLQEYGVTAILNLSLCDENKELIAASGAIKPLVRALKIGNSTAKENSACALLRLSQIEENKIAIGRSGAIPPLVNLLEAGNFRGKKDASTALYSLCSVKENKVRAVQAGVMKPLVESMADFSSNMVDKSAFVVSVLISLTEARAAVVEEGGIPVLVEIVEVGTERQKEIAVAILLQLCEDSVTYRTMVAREGAIPPLVALSQSGTSRAKQKAETLIALLRQPRSGNAAAAAATPARASDVSF
;
A
#
# COMPACT_ATOMS: atom_id res chain seq x y z
N MET A 1 37.47 16.26 -12.96
CA MET A 1 37.61 16.39 -11.50
C MET A 1 36.28 15.91 -10.92
N GLU A 2 36.11 14.60 -10.87
CA GLU A 2 34.92 13.93 -10.33
C GLU A 2 35.27 13.46 -8.92
N THR A 3 34.53 13.94 -7.94
CA THR A 3 34.63 13.52 -6.55
C THR A 3 33.88 12.20 -6.38
N GLU A 4 34.62 11.10 -6.28
CA GLU A 4 34.09 9.81 -5.83
C GLU A 4 33.61 9.91 -4.38
N VAL A 5 32.32 9.64 -4.18
CA VAL A 5 31.73 9.48 -2.84
C VAL A 5 32.12 8.10 -2.32
N HIS A 6 33.10 8.06 -1.42
CA HIS A 6 33.52 6.86 -0.69
C HIS A 6 32.43 6.43 0.31
N GLN A 7 31.84 5.24 0.13
CA GLN A 7 31.10 4.54 1.18
C GLN A 7 32.09 3.77 2.09
N PRO A 8 31.95 3.81 3.43
CA PRO A 8 32.87 3.09 4.30
C PRO A 8 32.53 1.59 4.32
N ASN A 9 33.49 0.75 3.90
CA ASN A 9 33.45 -0.69 4.05
C ASN A 9 33.96 -1.09 5.44
N PHE A 10 33.22 -1.94 6.15
CA PHE A 10 33.70 -2.58 7.38
C PHE A 10 33.77 -4.10 7.23
N THR A 11 34.85 -4.69 7.72
CA THR A 11 35.15 -6.12 7.61
C THR A 11 35.17 -6.73 9.01
N TYR A 12 34.36 -7.76 9.25
CA TYR A 12 34.40 -8.57 10.47
C TYR A 12 34.24 -10.05 10.11
N LEU A 13 35.14 -10.89 10.65
CA LEU A 13 35.19 -12.34 10.39
C LEU A 13 35.19 -12.73 8.90
N GLY A 14 35.98 -12.02 8.09
CA GLY A 14 36.28 -12.43 6.72
C GLY A 14 35.14 -12.34 5.70
N ARG A 15 34.07 -11.60 5.99
CA ARG A 15 33.01 -11.27 5.01
C ARG A 15 32.87 -9.77 4.84
N THR A 16 32.81 -9.34 3.59
CA THR A 16 32.58 -7.96 3.16
C THR A 16 31.08 -7.74 3.00
N PHE A 17 30.52 -6.75 3.71
CA PHE A 17 29.11 -6.38 3.59
C PHE A 17 28.98 -5.07 2.82
N SER A 18 28.29 -5.10 1.69
CA SER A 18 27.90 -3.92 0.91
C SER A 18 26.37 -3.87 0.77
N GLY A 19 25.79 -2.68 1.00
CA GLY A 19 24.43 -2.31 0.57
C GLY A 19 23.26 -2.74 1.47
N LEU A 20 22.89 -1.89 2.44
CA LEU A 20 21.51 -1.83 2.94
C LEU A 20 20.69 -0.95 1.99
N ASN A 21 20.23 -1.51 0.87
CA ASN A 21 19.22 -0.88 0.03
C ASN A 21 17.83 -1.41 0.42
N ILE A 22 17.05 -0.59 1.14
CA ILE A 22 15.63 -0.83 1.43
C ILE A 22 14.81 -0.37 0.21
N THR A 23 15.11 -0.92 -0.96
CA THR A 23 14.39 -0.68 -2.21
C THR A 23 14.32 -1.97 -3.02
N GLU A 24 13.78 -3.04 -2.44
CA GLU A 24 13.32 -4.18 -3.22
C GLU A 24 11.80 -4.03 -3.42
N SER A 25 11.42 -3.80 -4.67
CA SER A 25 10.04 -3.83 -5.15
C SER A 25 9.38 -5.12 -4.68
N SER A 26 8.58 -5.01 -3.62
CA SER A 26 7.93 -6.16 -3.00
C SER A 26 7.01 -6.81 -4.03
N SER A 27 7.41 -7.99 -4.50
CA SER A 27 6.66 -8.83 -5.45
C SER A 27 5.20 -9.11 -5.03
N ALA A 28 4.84 -8.86 -3.77
CA ALA A 28 3.45 -8.93 -3.28
C ALA A 28 2.53 -7.91 -3.99
N PHE A 29 3.09 -6.82 -4.51
CA PHE A 29 2.37 -5.73 -5.15
C PHE A 29 2.54 -5.68 -6.68
N SER A 30 3.34 -6.60 -7.26
CA SER A 30 3.66 -6.63 -8.70
C SER A 30 2.42 -6.86 -9.59
N ASP A 31 1.38 -7.52 -9.07
CA ASP A 31 0.19 -7.93 -9.82
C ASP A 31 -0.94 -6.88 -9.82
N CYS A 32 -0.66 -5.63 -9.46
CA CYS A 32 -1.63 -4.54 -9.59
C CYS A 32 -1.77 -4.05 -11.05
N ASN A 33 -1.70 -4.98 -12.02
CA ASN A 33 -1.99 -4.69 -13.42
C ASN A 33 -3.50 -4.63 -13.61
N SER A 34 -3.94 -3.52 -14.18
CA SER A 34 -5.33 -3.16 -14.50
C SER A 34 -6.02 -4.06 -15.53
N ASP A 35 -5.45 -5.23 -15.83
CA ASP A 35 -5.89 -6.09 -16.93
C ASP A 35 -7.34 -6.58 -16.74
N ARG A 36 -7.76 -6.73 -15.48
CA ARG A 36 -9.14 -7.08 -15.09
C ARG A 36 -10.05 -5.88 -14.81
N SER A 37 -9.80 -4.74 -15.44
CA SER A 37 -10.83 -3.72 -15.65
C SER A 37 -11.95 -4.30 -16.52
N GLY A 38 -12.84 -5.06 -15.89
CA GLY A 38 -14.16 -5.54 -16.35
C GLY A 38 -14.25 -6.16 -17.74
N GLU A 39 -14.73 -7.40 -17.81
CA GLU A 39 -15.50 -7.82 -18.98
C GLU A 39 -16.63 -6.81 -19.19
N PHE A 40 -16.66 -6.17 -20.37
CA PHE A 40 -17.59 -5.10 -20.67
C PHE A 40 -18.85 -5.68 -21.33
N PRO A 41 -20.04 -5.53 -20.74
CA PRO A 41 -21.25 -5.48 -21.56
C PRO A 41 -21.36 -4.06 -22.12
N THR A 42 -21.32 -3.90 -23.46
CA THR A 42 -22.03 -2.84 -24.25
C THR A 42 -21.34 -2.33 -25.53
N ALA A 43 -20.20 -2.88 -25.94
CA ALA A 43 -19.82 -2.82 -27.35
C ALA A 43 -19.80 -4.25 -27.89
N SER A 44 -20.54 -4.53 -28.97
CA SER A 44 -20.38 -5.80 -29.66
C SER A 44 -18.88 -6.01 -29.91
N SER A 45 -18.38 -7.24 -29.78
CA SER A 45 -16.99 -7.57 -30.08
C SER A 45 -16.54 -7.08 -31.47
N GLN A 46 -17.51 -6.84 -32.35
CA GLN A 46 -17.36 -6.25 -33.68
C GLN A 46 -17.13 -4.73 -33.64
N SER A 47 -17.90 -3.95 -32.89
CA SER A 47 -17.68 -2.50 -32.71
C SER A 47 -16.30 -2.20 -32.11
N ARG A 48 -15.87 -3.02 -31.14
CA ARG A 48 -14.51 -2.93 -30.58
C ARG A 48 -13.43 -3.22 -31.63
N ARG A 49 -13.61 -4.27 -32.44
CA ARG A 49 -12.67 -4.63 -33.51
C ARG A 49 -12.58 -3.55 -34.59
N LEU A 50 -13.71 -2.97 -34.99
CA LEU A 50 -13.76 -1.88 -35.97
C LEU A 50 -13.05 -0.62 -35.47
N LEU A 51 -13.21 -0.28 -34.18
CA LEU A 51 -12.51 0.85 -33.59
C LEU A 51 -10.99 0.63 -33.55
N ILE A 52 -10.56 -0.58 -33.18
CA ILE A 52 -9.13 -0.94 -33.17
C ILE A 52 -8.56 -0.91 -34.59
N ALA A 53 -9.31 -1.40 -35.59
CA ALA A 53 -8.91 -1.35 -37.00
C ALA A 53 -8.85 0.08 -37.54
N ARG A 54 -9.82 0.95 -37.20
CA ARG A 54 -9.78 2.37 -37.55
C ARG A 54 -8.60 3.10 -36.92
N ALA A 55 -8.27 2.76 -35.67
CA ALA A 55 -7.14 3.35 -34.97
C ALA A 55 -5.77 2.90 -35.54
N SER A 56 -5.67 1.76 -36.25
CA SER A 56 -4.42 1.40 -36.93
C SER A 56 -4.12 2.23 -38.16
N GLU A 57 -5.13 2.85 -38.79
CA GLU A 57 -4.97 3.62 -40.03
C GLU A 57 -4.95 5.13 -39.77
N ASN A 58 -5.83 5.68 -38.92
CA ASN A 58 -5.95 7.13 -38.63
C ASN A 58 -6.06 7.45 -37.11
N SER A 59 -5.14 6.93 -36.29
CA SER A 59 -5.20 7.11 -34.82
C SER A 59 -5.25 8.56 -34.35
N ASP A 60 -4.51 9.47 -34.98
CA ASP A 60 -4.34 10.83 -34.45
C ASP A 60 -5.58 11.71 -34.68
N GLU A 61 -6.18 11.65 -35.88
CA GLU A 61 -7.44 12.35 -36.18
C GLU A 61 -8.59 11.83 -35.31
N LEU A 62 -8.68 10.51 -35.13
CA LEU A 62 -9.67 9.89 -34.26
C LEU A 62 -9.50 10.39 -32.81
N ILE A 63 -8.27 10.42 -32.29
CA ILE A 63 -8.01 10.92 -30.94
C ILE A 63 -8.44 12.39 -30.81
N GLN A 64 -8.11 13.24 -31.78
CA GLN A 64 -8.51 14.66 -31.77
C GLN A 64 -10.04 14.83 -31.75
N GLN A 65 -10.75 14.07 -32.59
CA GLN A 65 -12.21 14.08 -32.60
C GLN A 65 -12.78 13.64 -31.24
N LEU A 66 -12.26 12.55 -30.67
CA LEU A 66 -12.71 12.06 -29.37
C LEU A 66 -12.43 13.06 -28.25
N VAL A 67 -11.31 13.79 -28.29
CA VAL A 67 -11.02 14.84 -27.31
C VAL A 67 -12.04 15.98 -27.41
N SER A 68 -12.39 16.40 -28.63
CA SER A 68 -13.45 17.39 -28.86
C SER A 68 -14.81 16.91 -28.31
N ASP A 69 -15.14 15.64 -28.54
CA ASP A 69 -16.40 15.04 -28.09
C ASP A 69 -16.53 14.96 -26.56
N LEU A 70 -15.43 14.96 -25.79
CA LEU A 70 -15.45 15.06 -24.32
C LEU A 70 -16.02 16.38 -23.81
N GLU A 71 -15.97 17.44 -24.62
CA GLU A 71 -16.46 18.78 -24.27
C GLU A 71 -17.88 19.05 -24.81
N SER A 72 -18.51 18.05 -25.44
CA SER A 72 -19.89 18.13 -25.92
C SER A 72 -20.89 18.41 -24.81
N ASN A 73 -22.00 19.08 -25.12
CA ASN A 73 -23.13 19.28 -24.21
C ASN A 73 -23.98 18.01 -23.99
N SER A 74 -23.73 16.94 -24.76
CA SER A 74 -24.44 15.66 -24.64
C SER A 74 -23.65 14.66 -23.78
N ILE A 75 -24.26 14.23 -22.67
CA ILE A 75 -23.69 13.19 -21.79
C ILE A 75 -23.41 11.90 -22.54
N ASP A 76 -24.26 11.53 -23.50
CA ASP A 76 -24.07 10.29 -24.28
C ASP A 76 -22.85 10.38 -25.20
N VAL A 77 -22.62 11.55 -25.81
CA VAL A 77 -21.42 11.80 -26.63
C VAL A 77 -20.17 11.77 -25.75
N GLN A 78 -20.20 12.41 -24.57
CA GLN A 78 -19.10 12.37 -23.62
C GLN A 78 -18.80 10.95 -23.13
N LYS A 79 -19.84 10.15 -22.83
CA LYS A 79 -19.71 8.74 -22.42
C LYS A 79 -19.05 7.91 -23.52
N GLN A 80 -19.50 8.07 -24.76
CA GLN A 80 -18.93 7.35 -25.89
C GLN A 80 -17.46 7.73 -26.08
N ALA A 81 -17.14 9.03 -26.09
CA ALA A 81 -15.77 9.52 -26.24
C ALA A 81 -14.83 9.00 -25.15
N ALA A 82 -15.24 9.11 -23.88
CA ALA A 82 -14.46 8.60 -22.75
C ALA A 82 -14.28 7.07 -22.81
N MET A 83 -15.30 6.34 -23.27
CA MET A 83 -15.23 4.89 -23.48
C MET A 83 -14.25 4.50 -24.58
N GLU A 84 -14.23 5.22 -25.69
CA GLU A 84 -13.31 4.93 -26.79
C GLU A 84 -11.86 5.26 -26.41
N LEU A 85 -11.63 6.42 -25.78
CA LEU A 85 -10.30 6.81 -25.31
C LEU A 85 -9.73 5.84 -24.28
N ARG A 86 -10.53 5.36 -23.31
CA ARG A 86 -10.04 4.35 -22.34
C ARG A 86 -9.68 3.04 -23.02
N LEU A 87 -10.38 2.63 -24.09
CA LEU A 87 -10.06 1.42 -24.86
C LEU A 87 -8.76 1.60 -25.66
N LEU A 88 -8.59 2.75 -26.32
CA LEU A 88 -7.36 3.08 -27.05
C LEU A 88 -6.14 3.08 -26.13
N ALA A 89 -6.26 3.68 -24.94
CA ALA A 89 -5.20 3.73 -23.93
C ALA A 89 -4.88 2.35 -23.32
N LYS A 90 -5.88 1.46 -23.19
CA LYS A 90 -5.68 0.09 -22.68
C LYS A 90 -4.86 -0.76 -23.66
N ASN A 91 -5.15 -0.66 -24.95
CA ASN A 91 -4.62 -1.59 -25.95
C ASN A 91 -3.18 -1.30 -26.40
N LYS A 92 -2.75 -0.03 -26.45
CA LYS A 92 -1.40 0.36 -26.90
C LYS A 92 -0.81 1.41 -25.98
N SER A 93 0.43 1.21 -25.54
CA SER A 93 1.18 2.19 -24.73
C SER A 93 1.35 3.52 -25.48
N GLU A 94 1.67 3.48 -26.77
CA GLU A 94 1.82 4.66 -27.63
C GLU A 94 0.58 5.57 -27.63
N ASN A 95 -0.62 4.98 -27.59
CA ASN A 95 -1.86 5.74 -27.56
C ASN A 95 -1.99 6.55 -26.26
N ARG A 96 -1.42 6.10 -25.15
CA ARG A 96 -1.48 6.83 -23.87
C ARG A 96 -0.78 8.18 -23.99
N LEU A 97 0.36 8.23 -24.67
CA LEU A 97 1.09 9.48 -24.95
C LEU A 97 0.32 10.35 -25.95
N LYS A 98 -0.18 9.77 -27.05
CA LYS A 98 -0.93 10.50 -28.07
C LYS A 98 -2.18 11.17 -27.50
N ILE A 99 -2.96 10.43 -26.70
CA ILE A 99 -4.17 10.96 -26.05
C ILE A 99 -3.84 12.10 -25.09
N ALA A 100 -2.77 11.97 -24.29
CA ALA A 100 -2.33 13.04 -23.41
C ALA A 100 -1.87 14.29 -24.19
N ARG A 101 -1.07 14.12 -25.25
CA ARG A 101 -0.60 15.20 -26.13
C ARG A 101 -1.72 15.90 -26.88
N ALA A 102 -2.80 15.18 -27.21
CA ALA A 102 -4.01 15.74 -27.80
C ALA A 102 -4.84 16.59 -26.82
N GLY A 103 -4.44 16.70 -25.55
CA GLY A 103 -5.12 17.56 -24.57
C GLY A 103 -6.24 16.90 -23.78
N ALA A 104 -6.40 15.57 -23.86
CA ALA A 104 -7.52 14.85 -23.24
C ALA A 104 -7.58 14.94 -21.71
N ILE A 105 -6.45 15.19 -21.03
CA ILE A 105 -6.35 15.07 -19.56
C ILE A 105 -7.34 15.98 -18.84
N LYS A 106 -7.42 17.27 -19.19
CA LYS A 106 -8.30 18.22 -18.50
C LYS A 106 -9.79 17.91 -18.72
N PRO A 107 -10.27 17.65 -19.96
CA PRO A 107 -11.64 17.19 -20.17
C PRO A 107 -11.97 15.91 -19.40
N LEU A 108 -11.08 14.91 -19.39
CA LEU A 108 -11.27 13.67 -18.62
C LEU A 108 -11.37 13.93 -17.10
N ILE A 109 -10.56 14.84 -16.55
CA ILE A 109 -10.66 15.25 -15.13
C ILE A 109 -12.00 15.92 -14.82
N SER A 110 -12.54 16.72 -15.76
CA SER A 110 -13.88 17.32 -15.63
C SER A 110 -14.95 16.23 -15.49
N LEU A 111 -14.88 15.17 -16.30
CA LEU A 111 -15.82 14.05 -16.24
C LEU A 111 -15.83 13.33 -14.88
N ILE A 112 -14.67 13.21 -14.22
CA ILE A 112 -14.57 12.61 -12.86
C ILE A 112 -15.43 13.38 -11.85
N SER A 113 -15.63 14.68 -12.06
CA SER A 113 -16.43 15.53 -11.18
C SER A 113 -17.94 15.47 -11.47
N SER A 114 -18.37 14.74 -12.51
CA SER A 114 -19.78 14.58 -12.87
C SER A 114 -20.59 13.87 -11.79
N THR A 115 -21.88 14.18 -11.72
CA THR A 115 -22.87 13.45 -10.91
C THR A 115 -23.36 12.16 -11.57
N ASP A 116 -23.15 12.01 -12.89
CA ASP A 116 -23.44 10.76 -13.59
C ASP A 116 -22.32 9.74 -13.27
N LEU A 117 -22.70 8.66 -12.57
CA LEU A 117 -21.76 7.66 -12.06
C LEU A 117 -21.00 6.92 -13.18
N HIS A 118 -21.62 6.70 -14.34
CA HIS A 118 -20.97 6.04 -15.46
C HIS A 118 -19.95 6.96 -16.13
N LEU A 119 -20.30 8.23 -16.29
CA LEU A 119 -19.39 9.23 -16.85
C LEU A 119 -18.19 9.48 -15.93
N GLN A 120 -18.43 9.55 -14.61
CA GLN A 120 -17.37 9.60 -13.60
C GLN A 120 -16.47 8.36 -13.69
N GLU A 121 -17.04 7.16 -13.73
CA GLU A 121 -16.28 5.91 -13.85
C GLU A 121 -15.41 5.90 -15.12
N TYR A 122 -15.95 6.34 -16.26
CA TYR A 122 -15.20 6.39 -17.52
C TYR A 122 -14.06 7.40 -17.46
N GLY A 123 -14.29 8.59 -16.87
CA GLY A 123 -13.24 9.57 -16.62
C GLY A 123 -12.11 9.01 -15.75
N VAL A 124 -12.46 8.37 -14.62
CA VAL A 124 -11.49 7.74 -13.71
C VAL A 124 -10.69 6.66 -14.44
N THR A 125 -11.37 5.80 -15.19
CA THR A 125 -10.75 4.67 -15.90
C THR A 125 -9.82 5.15 -17.02
N ALA A 126 -10.21 6.21 -17.74
CA ALA A 126 -9.34 6.82 -18.75
C ALA A 126 -8.09 7.41 -18.10
N ILE A 127 -8.22 8.19 -17.02
CA ILE A 127 -7.06 8.73 -16.27
C ILE A 127 -6.17 7.62 -15.72
N LEU A 128 -6.74 6.55 -15.17
CA LEU A 128 -5.97 5.36 -14.76
C LEU A 128 -5.15 4.80 -15.92
N ASN A 129 -5.78 4.54 -17.07
CA ASN A 129 -5.09 3.97 -18.23
C ASN A 129 -3.99 4.89 -18.76
N LEU A 130 -4.19 6.20 -18.74
CA LEU A 130 -3.16 7.18 -19.12
C LEU A 130 -2.01 7.20 -18.13
N SER A 131 -2.27 7.02 -16.82
CA SER A 131 -1.25 6.99 -15.75
C SER A 131 -0.35 5.74 -15.77
N LEU A 132 -0.68 4.74 -16.59
CA LEU A 132 0.20 3.59 -16.86
C LEU A 132 1.40 3.97 -17.75
N CYS A 133 1.45 5.19 -18.27
CA CYS A 133 2.60 5.76 -18.96
C CYS A 133 3.33 6.70 -17.98
N ASP A 134 4.62 6.50 -17.77
CA ASP A 134 5.38 7.23 -16.74
C ASP A 134 5.43 8.73 -17.06
N GLU A 135 5.60 9.07 -18.34
CA GLU A 135 5.64 10.43 -18.88
C GLU A 135 4.33 11.21 -18.69
N ASN A 136 3.21 10.52 -18.49
CA ASN A 136 1.91 11.18 -18.30
C ASN A 136 1.66 11.55 -16.83
N LYS A 137 2.32 10.90 -15.86
CA LYS A 137 1.95 11.01 -14.43
C LYS A 137 2.11 12.42 -13.89
N GLU A 138 3.21 13.09 -14.21
CA GLU A 138 3.45 14.49 -13.82
C GLU A 138 2.37 15.41 -14.40
N LEU A 139 2.07 15.27 -15.69
CA LEU A 139 1.06 16.09 -16.36
C LEU A 139 -0.35 15.86 -15.80
N ILE A 140 -0.70 14.60 -15.47
CA ILE A 140 -1.99 14.27 -14.83
C ILE A 140 -2.09 14.92 -13.45
N ALA A 141 -1.04 14.82 -12.63
CA ALA A 141 -1.02 15.42 -11.30
C ALA A 141 -1.06 16.95 -11.36
N ALA A 142 -0.24 17.56 -12.21
CA ALA A 142 -0.19 19.01 -12.44
C ALA A 142 -1.50 19.57 -13.02
N SER A 143 -2.26 18.76 -13.75
CA SER A 143 -3.60 19.11 -14.25
C SER A 143 -4.69 19.07 -13.17
N GLY A 144 -4.36 18.72 -11.93
CA GLY A 144 -5.28 18.77 -10.80
C GLY A 144 -6.10 17.50 -10.57
N ALA A 145 -5.69 16.34 -11.11
CA ALA A 145 -6.46 15.10 -11.03
C ALA A 145 -6.66 14.54 -9.61
N ILE A 146 -5.77 14.86 -8.66
CA ILE A 146 -5.74 14.24 -7.32
C ILE A 146 -7.08 14.44 -6.57
N LYS A 147 -7.60 15.67 -6.49
CA LYS A 147 -8.83 15.93 -5.72
C LYS A 147 -10.07 15.26 -6.33
N PRO A 148 -10.31 15.33 -7.66
CA PRO A 148 -11.39 14.57 -8.30
C PRO A 148 -11.27 13.05 -8.10
N LEU A 149 -10.06 12.48 -8.19
CA LEU A 149 -9.84 11.06 -7.92
C LEU A 149 -10.16 10.69 -6.46
N VAL A 150 -9.76 11.51 -5.49
CA VAL A 150 -10.11 11.29 -4.07
C VAL A 150 -11.62 11.39 -3.84
N ARG A 151 -12.31 12.32 -4.53
CA ARG A 151 -13.77 12.40 -4.48
C ARG A 151 -14.41 11.13 -5.04
N ALA A 152 -14.00 10.67 -6.21
CA ALA A 152 -14.51 9.44 -6.83
C ALA A 152 -14.23 8.20 -5.96
N LEU A 153 -13.07 8.13 -5.30
CA LEU A 153 -12.76 7.09 -4.31
C LEU A 153 -13.76 7.09 -3.12
N LYS A 154 -14.27 8.25 -2.73
CA LYS A 154 -15.22 8.38 -1.63
C LYS A 154 -16.66 8.05 -2.03
N ILE A 155 -17.14 8.61 -3.15
CA ILE A 155 -18.57 8.61 -3.50
C ILE A 155 -18.92 7.86 -4.79
N GLY A 156 -17.93 7.37 -5.54
CA GLY A 156 -18.16 6.67 -6.80
C GLY A 156 -18.78 5.29 -6.62
N ASN A 157 -19.15 4.67 -7.74
CA ASN A 157 -19.53 3.25 -7.75
C ASN A 157 -18.31 2.34 -7.47
N SER A 158 -18.52 1.02 -7.31
CA SER A 158 -17.43 0.08 -6.97
C SER A 158 -16.23 0.21 -7.91
N THR A 159 -16.47 0.21 -9.23
CA THR A 159 -15.44 0.29 -10.26
C THR A 159 -14.67 1.62 -10.19
N ALA A 160 -15.37 2.74 -10.00
CA ALA A 160 -14.77 4.05 -9.87
C ALA A 160 -13.91 4.15 -8.61
N LYS A 161 -14.34 3.55 -7.49
CA LYS A 161 -13.55 3.51 -6.25
C LYS A 161 -12.26 2.71 -6.42
N GLU A 162 -12.36 1.49 -6.96
CA GLU A 162 -11.21 0.63 -7.26
C GLU A 162 -10.22 1.33 -8.22
N ASN A 163 -10.72 1.84 -9.34
CA ASN A 163 -9.90 2.50 -10.34
C ASN A 163 -9.28 3.80 -9.80
N SER A 164 -9.97 4.53 -8.91
CA SER A 164 -9.42 5.71 -8.25
C SER A 164 -8.28 5.35 -7.30
N ALA A 165 -8.42 4.28 -6.50
CA ALA A 165 -7.34 3.78 -5.65
C ALA A 165 -6.11 3.39 -6.49
N CYS A 166 -6.34 2.68 -7.60
CA CYS A 166 -5.27 2.29 -8.53
C CYS A 166 -4.62 3.51 -9.20
N ALA A 167 -5.39 4.51 -9.63
CA ALA A 167 -4.86 5.73 -10.25
C ALA A 167 -4.01 6.53 -9.26
N LEU A 168 -4.48 6.69 -8.01
CA LEU A 168 -3.73 7.35 -6.94
C LEU A 168 -2.43 6.60 -6.62
N LEU A 169 -2.44 5.26 -6.61
CA LEU A 169 -1.23 4.44 -6.49
C LEU A 169 -0.25 4.67 -7.64
N ARG A 170 -0.72 4.80 -8.89
CA ARG A 170 0.16 5.07 -10.03
C ARG A 170 0.79 6.45 -9.94
N LEU A 171 0.01 7.46 -9.56
CA LEU A 171 0.50 8.83 -9.35
C LEU A 171 1.45 8.93 -8.16
N SER A 172 1.28 8.10 -7.12
CA SER A 172 2.14 8.08 -5.93
C SER A 172 3.53 7.48 -6.18
N GLN A 173 3.83 7.01 -7.39
CA GLN A 173 5.18 6.64 -7.81
C GLN A 173 6.09 7.85 -7.98
N ILE A 174 5.52 9.06 -8.06
CA ILE A 174 6.24 10.33 -7.93
C ILE A 174 6.18 10.74 -6.45
N GLU A 175 7.33 11.01 -5.84
CA GLU A 175 7.44 11.27 -4.40
C GLU A 175 6.62 12.49 -3.94
N GLU A 176 6.67 13.59 -4.71
CA GLU A 176 5.94 14.83 -4.42
C GLU A 176 4.43 14.60 -4.39
N ASN A 177 3.92 13.68 -5.22
CA ASN A 177 2.51 13.35 -5.27
C ASN A 177 2.04 12.62 -4.01
N LYS A 178 2.88 11.84 -3.32
CA LYS A 178 2.47 11.11 -2.10
C LYS A 178 1.99 12.06 -1.01
N ILE A 179 2.68 13.18 -0.83
CA ILE A 179 2.32 14.22 0.15
C ILE A 179 1.00 14.89 -0.27
N ALA A 180 0.87 15.25 -1.56
CA ALA A 180 -0.32 15.91 -2.09
C ALA A 180 -1.57 15.01 -2.01
N ILE A 181 -1.44 13.73 -2.32
CA ILE A 181 -2.52 12.72 -2.22
C ILE A 181 -2.97 12.59 -0.76
N GLY A 182 -2.04 12.45 0.17
CA GLY A 182 -2.35 12.38 1.61
C GLY A 182 -3.05 13.63 2.14
N ARG A 183 -2.55 14.82 1.80
CA ARG A 183 -3.15 16.12 2.17
C ARG A 183 -4.53 16.35 1.53
N SER A 184 -4.81 15.71 0.39
CA SER A 184 -6.12 15.77 -0.27
C SER A 184 -7.18 14.90 0.39
N GLY A 185 -6.85 14.17 1.46
CA GLY A 185 -7.79 13.36 2.21
C GLY A 185 -8.03 11.96 1.61
N ALA A 186 -7.07 11.43 0.85
CA ALA A 186 -7.17 10.11 0.24
C ALA A 186 -7.17 8.95 1.25
N ILE A 187 -6.54 9.13 2.41
CA ILE A 187 -6.26 8.04 3.36
C ILE A 187 -7.55 7.43 3.95
N PRO A 188 -8.51 8.18 4.54
CA PRO A 188 -9.71 7.55 5.09
C PRO A 188 -10.57 6.79 4.06
N PRO A 189 -10.81 7.30 2.83
CA PRO A 189 -11.46 6.52 1.78
C PRO A 189 -10.72 5.24 1.38
N LEU A 190 -9.38 5.25 1.38
CA LEU A 190 -8.59 4.02 1.15
C LEU A 190 -8.78 3.01 2.28
N VAL A 191 -8.81 3.46 3.54
CA VAL A 191 -9.10 2.57 4.69
C VAL A 191 -10.50 1.97 4.58
N ASN A 192 -11.51 2.78 4.21
CA ASN A 192 -12.86 2.26 3.99
C ASN A 192 -12.92 1.24 2.85
N LEU A 193 -12.18 1.47 1.75
CA LEU A 193 -12.12 0.51 0.64
C LEU A 193 -11.39 -0.79 1.03
N LEU A 194 -10.41 -0.72 1.94
CA LEU A 194 -9.74 -1.90 2.50
C LEU A 194 -10.69 -2.72 3.40
N GLU A 195 -11.57 -2.06 4.15
CA GLU A 195 -12.53 -2.71 5.04
C GLU A 195 -13.71 -3.33 4.26
N ALA A 196 -14.37 -2.51 3.43
CA ALA A 196 -15.67 -2.84 2.82
C ALA A 196 -15.60 -3.15 1.31
N GLY A 197 -14.45 -3.02 0.67
CA GLY A 197 -14.29 -3.30 -0.76
C GLY A 197 -14.36 -4.79 -1.11
N ASN A 198 -14.60 -5.08 -2.39
CA ASN A 198 -14.35 -6.43 -2.91
C ASN A 198 -12.84 -6.74 -2.92
N PHE A 199 -12.46 -7.98 -3.22
CA PHE A 199 -11.05 -8.40 -3.24
C PHE A 199 -10.13 -7.46 -4.03
N ARG A 200 -10.56 -6.98 -5.21
CA ARG A 200 -9.79 -6.05 -6.02
C ARG A 200 -9.63 -4.70 -5.32
N GLY A 201 -10.71 -4.14 -4.79
CA GLY A 201 -10.69 -2.90 -4.02
C GLY A 201 -9.78 -2.98 -2.80
N LYS A 202 -9.85 -4.07 -2.03
CA LYS A 202 -8.96 -4.31 -0.89
C LYS A 202 -7.50 -4.38 -1.30
N LYS A 203 -7.19 -5.09 -2.38
CA LYS A 203 -5.84 -5.21 -2.94
C LYS A 203 -5.28 -3.85 -3.38
N ASP A 204 -6.05 -3.10 -4.16
CA ASP A 204 -5.62 -1.80 -4.69
C ASP A 204 -5.50 -0.78 -3.55
N ALA A 205 -6.40 -0.78 -2.57
CA ALA A 205 -6.34 0.06 -1.38
C ALA A 205 -5.11 -0.24 -0.51
N SER A 206 -4.87 -1.52 -0.21
CA SER A 206 -3.70 -1.96 0.58
C SER A 206 -2.39 -1.53 -0.09
N THR A 207 -2.30 -1.70 -1.41
CA THR A 207 -1.11 -1.32 -2.19
C THR A 207 -0.91 0.20 -2.22
N ALA A 208 -2.00 0.97 -2.39
CA ALA A 208 -1.95 2.43 -2.31
C ALA A 208 -1.51 2.90 -0.92
N LEU A 209 -2.04 2.31 0.15
CA LEU A 209 -1.65 2.62 1.52
C LEU A 209 -0.18 2.31 1.77
N TYR A 210 0.32 1.16 1.30
CA TYR A 210 1.75 0.82 1.38
C TYR A 210 2.63 1.89 0.73
N SER A 211 2.31 2.30 -0.50
CA SER A 211 3.07 3.34 -1.22
C SER A 211 3.01 4.70 -0.50
N LEU A 212 1.81 5.16 -0.14
CA LEU A 212 1.60 6.47 0.48
C LEU A 212 2.20 6.58 1.87
N CYS A 213 2.24 5.48 2.63
CA CYS A 213 2.79 5.44 3.98
C CYS A 213 4.32 5.39 4.02
N SER A 214 5.03 5.45 2.89
CA SER A 214 6.47 5.79 2.91
C SER A 214 6.72 7.21 3.47
N VAL A 215 5.70 8.09 3.41
CA VAL A 215 5.71 9.43 4.00
C VAL A 215 5.18 9.41 5.44
N LYS A 216 5.94 10.00 6.38
CA LYS A 216 5.62 9.97 7.83
C LYS A 216 4.25 10.55 8.15
N GLU A 217 3.88 11.68 7.56
CA GLU A 217 2.58 12.34 7.79
C GLU A 217 1.41 11.47 7.31
N ASN A 218 1.62 10.67 6.27
CA ASN A 218 0.61 9.74 5.78
C ASN A 218 0.46 8.52 6.70
N LYS A 219 1.55 8.05 7.31
CA LYS A 219 1.48 7.03 8.37
C LYS A 219 0.58 7.49 9.51
N VAL A 220 0.78 8.73 9.99
CA VAL A 220 -0.03 9.32 11.07
C VAL A 220 -1.51 9.40 10.66
N ARG A 221 -1.81 9.89 9.45
CA ARG A 221 -3.18 9.93 8.91
C ARG A 221 -3.81 8.54 8.83
N ALA A 222 -3.05 7.52 8.45
CA ALA A 222 -3.56 6.15 8.32
C ALA A 222 -3.92 5.55 9.68
N VAL A 223 -3.07 5.72 10.68
CA VAL A 223 -3.34 5.28 12.06
C VAL A 223 -4.57 6.01 12.61
N GLN A 224 -4.65 7.34 12.46
CA GLN A 224 -5.81 8.13 12.88
C GLN A 224 -7.10 7.76 12.17
N ALA A 225 -7.01 7.26 10.93
CA ALA A 225 -8.15 6.77 10.16
C ALA A 225 -8.58 5.34 10.54
N GLY A 226 -7.95 4.71 11.55
CA GLY A 226 -8.32 3.38 12.01
C GLY A 226 -7.86 2.25 11.09
N VAL A 227 -6.79 2.43 10.32
CA VAL A 227 -6.31 1.42 9.35
C VAL A 227 -5.94 0.09 10.00
N MET A 228 -5.64 0.06 11.29
CA MET A 228 -5.06 -1.11 11.94
C MET A 228 -6.03 -2.27 12.04
N LYS A 229 -7.30 -2.01 12.37
CA LYS A 229 -8.36 -3.02 12.44
C LYS A 229 -8.51 -3.83 11.14
N PRO A 230 -8.80 -3.22 9.97
CA PRO A 230 -8.96 -3.99 8.73
C PRO A 230 -7.67 -4.68 8.27
N LEU A 231 -6.49 -4.17 8.66
CA LEU A 231 -5.21 -4.85 8.39
C LEU A 231 -5.06 -6.11 9.25
N VAL A 232 -5.36 -6.06 10.54
CA VAL A 232 -5.29 -7.22 11.43
C VAL A 232 -6.31 -8.27 11.02
N GLU A 233 -7.55 -7.88 10.73
CA GLU A 233 -8.58 -8.78 10.19
C GLU A 233 -8.14 -9.46 8.88
N SER A 234 -7.53 -8.70 7.96
CA SER A 234 -7.01 -9.26 6.69
C SER A 234 -5.79 -10.16 6.87
N MET A 235 -5.00 -9.97 7.93
CA MET A 235 -3.90 -10.87 8.29
C MET A 235 -4.40 -12.17 8.93
N ALA A 236 -5.51 -12.13 9.66
CA ALA A 236 -6.13 -13.30 10.28
C ALA A 236 -6.85 -14.22 9.28
N ASP A 237 -7.33 -13.67 8.15
CA ASP A 237 -7.93 -14.47 7.08
C ASP A 237 -6.87 -14.99 6.09
N PHE A 238 -6.32 -16.18 6.37
CA PHE A 238 -5.36 -16.85 5.49
C PHE A 238 -5.93 -17.25 4.12
N SER A 239 -7.25 -17.25 3.95
CA SER A 239 -7.90 -17.53 2.65
C SER A 239 -8.04 -16.28 1.77
N SER A 240 -7.85 -15.09 2.34
CA SER A 240 -8.07 -13.80 1.67
C SER A 240 -7.06 -13.47 0.56
N ASN A 241 -5.91 -14.14 0.49
CA ASN A 241 -4.74 -13.73 -0.30
C ASN A 241 -4.24 -12.29 -0.01
N MET A 242 -4.57 -11.75 1.17
CA MET A 242 -4.22 -10.39 1.62
C MET A 242 -3.27 -10.37 2.82
N VAL A 243 -2.90 -11.52 3.38
CA VAL A 243 -2.04 -11.62 4.57
C VAL A 243 -0.71 -10.89 4.37
N ASP A 244 -0.03 -11.16 3.25
CA ASP A 244 1.28 -10.56 2.95
C ASP A 244 1.19 -9.04 2.75
N LYS A 245 0.23 -8.58 1.95
CA LYS A 245 -0.01 -7.15 1.66
C LYS A 245 -0.35 -6.38 2.94
N SER A 246 -1.21 -6.95 3.78
CA SER A 246 -1.61 -6.34 5.04
C SER A 246 -0.44 -6.26 6.01
N ALA A 247 0.33 -7.35 6.15
CA ALA A 247 1.53 -7.37 6.97
C ALA A 247 2.60 -6.36 6.49
N PHE A 248 2.74 -6.15 5.18
CA PHE A 248 3.62 -5.09 4.64
C PHE A 248 3.17 -3.69 4.99
N VAL A 249 1.86 -3.40 5.00
CA VAL A 249 1.36 -2.09 5.44
C VAL A 249 1.62 -1.92 6.93
N VAL A 250 1.34 -2.94 7.75
CA VAL A 250 1.63 -2.91 9.20
C VAL A 250 3.12 -2.65 9.45
N SER A 251 4.03 -3.36 8.77
CA SER A 251 5.48 -3.21 8.97
C SER A 251 6.00 -1.81 8.67
N VAL A 252 5.38 -1.09 7.73
CA VAL A 252 5.70 0.33 7.46
C VAL A 252 5.16 1.25 8.56
N LEU A 253 3.97 0.96 9.09
CA LEU A 253 3.27 1.79 10.07
C LEU A 253 3.86 1.68 11.48
N ILE A 254 4.28 0.50 11.93
CA ILE A 254 4.81 0.24 13.29
C ILE A 254 6.10 1.01 13.67
N SER A 255 6.68 1.74 12.72
CA SER A 255 7.66 2.79 13.02
C SER A 255 7.08 3.96 13.85
N LEU A 256 5.75 4.09 13.93
CA LEU A 256 5.06 5.01 14.82
C LEU A 256 4.64 4.30 16.12
N THR A 257 4.87 4.95 17.26
CA THR A 257 4.48 4.41 18.58
C THR A 257 2.97 4.17 18.68
N GLU A 258 2.16 5.08 18.14
CA GLU A 258 0.70 4.98 18.11
C GLU A 258 0.24 3.79 17.27
N ALA A 259 0.93 3.49 16.17
CA ALA A 259 0.65 2.30 15.37
C ALA A 259 0.96 1.01 16.14
N ARG A 260 2.02 1.00 16.96
CA ARG A 260 2.36 -0.15 17.82
C ARG A 260 1.30 -0.40 18.88
N ALA A 261 0.74 0.65 19.49
CA ALA A 261 -0.38 0.50 20.42
C ALA A 261 -1.62 -0.02 19.69
N ALA A 262 -2.00 0.61 18.58
CA ALA A 262 -3.17 0.23 17.79
C ALA A 262 -3.10 -1.23 17.31
N VAL A 263 -1.95 -1.73 16.85
CA VAL A 263 -1.85 -3.12 16.37
C VAL A 263 -2.04 -4.12 17.50
N VAL A 264 -1.63 -3.78 18.72
CA VAL A 264 -1.81 -4.64 19.89
C VAL A 264 -3.25 -4.59 20.38
N GLU A 265 -3.86 -3.40 20.43
CA GLU A 265 -5.27 -3.20 20.81
C GLU A 265 -6.24 -3.95 19.88
N GLU A 266 -5.95 -3.96 18.57
CA GLU A 266 -6.73 -4.70 17.56
C GLU A 266 -6.43 -6.21 17.53
N GLY A 267 -5.67 -6.74 18.49
CA GLY A 267 -5.39 -8.18 18.58
C GLY A 267 -4.35 -8.71 17.58
N GLY A 268 -3.44 -7.85 17.12
CA GLY A 268 -2.43 -8.23 16.12
C GLY A 268 -1.36 -9.19 16.62
N ILE A 269 -1.07 -9.26 17.93
CA ILE A 269 -0.04 -10.19 18.45
C ILE A 269 -0.42 -11.66 18.20
N PRO A 270 -1.60 -12.17 18.62
CA PRO A 270 -2.02 -13.53 18.31
C PRO A 270 -1.94 -13.85 16.81
N VAL A 271 -2.45 -12.96 15.95
CA VAL A 271 -2.44 -13.12 14.50
C VAL A 271 -1.01 -13.23 13.95
N LEU A 272 -0.10 -12.38 14.42
CA LEU A 272 1.29 -12.44 14.00
C LEU A 272 1.97 -13.72 14.46
N VAL A 273 1.70 -14.21 15.67
CA VAL A 273 2.26 -15.48 16.17
C VAL A 273 1.75 -16.66 15.34
N GLU A 274 0.46 -16.68 15.00
CA GLU A 274 -0.13 -17.68 14.11
C GLU A 274 0.54 -17.64 12.72
N ILE A 275 0.77 -16.45 12.15
CA ILE A 275 1.50 -16.32 10.88
C ILE A 275 2.92 -16.89 10.97
N VAL A 276 3.63 -16.72 12.09
CA VAL A 276 4.97 -17.32 12.30
C VAL A 276 4.90 -18.84 12.33
N GLU A 277 3.81 -19.42 12.80
CA GLU A 277 3.61 -20.87 12.86
C GLU A 277 3.25 -21.47 11.49
N VAL A 278 2.16 -20.98 10.88
CA VAL A 278 1.52 -21.63 9.71
C VAL A 278 1.73 -20.89 8.38
N GLY A 279 2.30 -19.68 8.40
CA GLY A 279 2.47 -18.87 7.19
C GLY A 279 3.47 -19.42 6.17
N THR A 280 3.46 -18.84 4.97
CA THR A 280 4.53 -19.02 3.98
C THR A 280 5.84 -18.43 4.49
N GLU A 281 6.99 -18.85 3.95
CA GLU A 281 8.32 -18.30 4.32
C GLU A 281 8.36 -16.77 4.31
N ARG A 282 7.72 -16.16 3.30
CA ARG A 282 7.60 -14.70 3.19
C ARG A 282 6.78 -14.10 4.33
N GLN A 283 5.62 -14.67 4.62
CA GLN A 283 4.73 -14.18 5.68
C GLN A 283 5.39 -14.33 7.06
N LYS A 284 6.05 -15.46 7.32
CA LYS A 284 6.82 -15.71 8.55
C LYS A 284 7.91 -14.65 8.75
N GLU A 285 8.68 -14.33 7.70
CA GLU A 285 9.73 -13.31 7.81
C GLU A 285 9.17 -11.92 8.16
N ILE A 286 8.05 -11.52 7.56
CA ILE A 286 7.40 -10.22 7.83
C ILE A 286 6.83 -10.21 9.25
N ALA A 287 6.13 -11.28 9.66
CA ALA A 287 5.53 -11.36 10.98
C ALA A 287 6.57 -11.31 12.10
N VAL A 288 7.69 -12.03 11.97
CA VAL A 288 8.79 -11.94 12.94
C VAL A 288 9.41 -10.55 12.96
N ALA A 289 9.55 -9.87 11.82
CA ALA A 289 10.05 -8.49 11.79
C ALA A 289 9.14 -7.52 12.55
N ILE A 290 7.81 -7.67 12.41
CA ILE A 290 6.82 -6.86 13.14
C ILE A 290 6.91 -7.15 14.64
N LEU A 291 6.91 -8.44 15.03
CA LEU A 291 7.00 -8.85 16.44
C LEU A 291 8.30 -8.36 17.09
N LEU A 292 9.42 -8.43 16.36
CA LEU A 292 10.71 -7.91 16.81
C LEU A 292 10.63 -6.42 17.13
N GLN A 293 10.13 -5.61 16.19
CA GLN A 293 10.01 -4.16 16.38
C GLN A 293 9.01 -3.77 17.48
N LEU A 294 7.96 -4.57 17.73
CA LEU A 294 7.09 -4.40 18.89
C LEU A 294 7.86 -4.68 20.20
N CYS A 295 8.68 -5.73 20.20
CA CYS A 295 9.40 -6.18 21.39
C CYS A 295 10.62 -5.33 21.75
N GLU A 296 11.29 -4.70 20.78
CA GLU A 296 12.51 -3.91 20.99
C GLU A 296 12.36 -2.91 22.16
N ASP A 297 11.28 -2.15 22.17
CA ASP A 297 11.09 -1.04 23.12
C ASP A 297 10.07 -1.32 24.24
N SER A 298 9.45 -2.50 24.30
CA SER A 298 8.32 -2.76 25.21
C SER A 298 8.39 -4.12 25.90
N VAL A 299 8.70 -4.11 27.20
CA VAL A 299 8.66 -5.32 28.07
C VAL A 299 7.24 -5.88 28.18
N THR A 300 6.22 -5.03 28.11
CA THR A 300 4.82 -5.44 28.08
C THR A 300 4.54 -6.27 26.84
N TYR A 301 4.95 -5.79 25.65
CA TYR A 301 4.74 -6.53 24.40
C TYR A 301 5.57 -7.82 24.37
N ARG A 302 6.82 -7.81 24.88
CA ARG A 302 7.60 -9.05 25.07
C ARG A 302 6.83 -10.08 25.91
N THR A 303 6.22 -9.66 27.01
CA THR A 303 5.42 -10.56 27.86
C THR A 303 4.18 -11.08 27.13
N MET A 304 3.49 -10.25 26.36
CA MET A 304 2.33 -10.66 25.57
C MET A 304 2.74 -11.68 24.50
N VAL A 305 3.76 -11.39 23.69
CA VAL A 305 4.27 -12.29 22.64
C VAL A 305 4.71 -13.64 23.23
N ALA A 306 5.38 -13.64 24.39
CA ALA A 306 5.76 -14.89 25.06
C ALA A 306 4.55 -15.69 25.58
N ARG A 307 3.51 -15.00 26.08
CA ARG A 307 2.27 -15.62 26.57
C ARG A 307 1.42 -16.22 25.45
N GLU A 308 1.42 -15.61 24.27
CA GLU A 308 0.79 -16.14 23.05
C GLU A 308 1.53 -17.36 22.47
N GLY A 309 2.59 -17.86 23.13
CA GLY A 309 3.25 -19.09 22.70
C GLY A 309 4.17 -18.92 21.50
N ALA A 310 4.74 -17.73 21.28
CA ALA A 310 5.62 -17.49 20.13
C ALA A 310 6.94 -18.28 20.15
N ILE A 311 7.39 -18.79 21.30
CA ILE A 311 8.74 -19.39 21.42
C ILE A 311 8.91 -20.65 20.56
N PRO A 312 8.05 -21.68 20.62
CA PRO A 312 8.17 -22.86 19.75
C PRO A 312 8.22 -22.54 18.24
N PRO A 313 7.29 -21.75 17.66
CA PRO A 313 7.35 -21.46 16.22
C PRO A 313 8.56 -20.60 15.84
N LEU A 314 9.04 -19.70 16.74
CA LEU A 314 10.29 -18.96 16.51
C LEU A 314 11.52 -19.88 16.50
N VAL A 315 11.59 -20.88 17.39
CA VAL A 315 12.69 -21.87 17.40
C VAL A 315 12.66 -22.74 16.15
N ALA A 316 11.47 -23.15 15.69
CA ALA A 316 11.34 -23.87 14.43
C ALA A 316 11.86 -23.01 13.27
N LEU A 317 11.45 -21.73 13.21
CA LEU A 317 11.88 -20.80 12.16
C LEU A 317 13.38 -20.52 12.19
N SER A 318 14.02 -20.46 13.36
CA SER A 318 15.48 -20.27 13.45
C SER A 318 16.26 -21.47 12.89
N GLN A 319 15.64 -22.66 12.82
CA GLN A 319 16.28 -23.86 12.27
C GLN A 319 16.03 -24.02 10.77
N SER A 320 14.81 -23.73 10.29
CA SER A 320 14.38 -24.04 8.92
C SER A 320 14.15 -22.84 8.00
N GLY A 321 14.07 -21.61 8.52
CA GLY A 321 13.71 -20.43 7.74
C GLY A 321 14.81 -19.88 6.81
N THR A 322 14.46 -18.83 6.06
CA THR A 322 15.43 -18.03 5.28
C THR A 322 16.51 -17.43 6.18
N SER A 323 17.69 -17.10 5.64
CA SER A 323 18.77 -16.48 6.43
C SER A 323 18.33 -15.22 7.19
N ARG A 324 17.46 -14.40 6.56
CA ARG A 324 16.88 -13.20 7.19
C ARG A 324 15.89 -13.56 8.29
N ALA A 325 15.01 -14.54 8.05
CA ALA A 325 14.04 -15.00 9.04
C ALA A 325 14.74 -15.61 10.27
N LYS A 326 15.79 -16.42 10.07
CA LYS A 326 16.59 -17.03 11.14
C LYS A 326 17.19 -15.99 12.07
N GLN A 327 17.90 -15.02 11.51
CA GLN A 327 18.54 -13.95 12.29
C GLN A 327 17.52 -13.17 13.13
N LYS A 328 16.37 -12.81 12.52
CA LYS A 328 15.30 -12.08 13.21
C LYS A 328 14.67 -12.93 14.32
N ALA A 329 14.43 -14.22 14.06
CA ALA A 329 13.88 -15.15 15.04
C ALA A 329 14.80 -15.34 16.25
N GLU A 330 16.10 -15.52 16.02
CA GLU A 330 17.11 -15.64 17.09
C GLU A 330 17.17 -14.37 17.96
N THR A 331 17.13 -13.21 17.31
CA THR A 331 17.12 -11.90 18.01
C THR A 331 15.86 -11.76 18.86
N LEU A 332 14.69 -12.09 18.31
CA LEU A 332 13.43 -12.04 19.05
C LEU A 332 13.42 -13.04 20.21
N ILE A 333 13.88 -14.28 20.01
CA ILE A 333 14.01 -15.27 21.10
C ILE A 333 14.89 -14.73 22.22
N ALA A 334 16.04 -14.12 21.90
CA ALA A 334 16.92 -13.53 22.89
C ALA A 334 16.22 -12.41 23.68
N LEU A 335 15.47 -11.52 23.01
CA LEU A 335 14.69 -10.46 23.66
C LEU A 335 13.59 -11.01 24.59
N LEU A 336 12.87 -12.04 24.17
CA LEU A 336 11.80 -12.67 24.95
C LEU A 336 12.34 -13.40 26.20
N ARG A 337 13.60 -13.83 26.18
CA ARG A 337 14.28 -14.50 27.31
C ARG A 337 14.90 -13.53 28.31
N GLN A 338 15.04 -12.23 27.98
CA GLN A 338 15.60 -11.26 28.91
C GLN A 338 14.73 -11.16 30.17
N PRO A 339 15.34 -11.15 31.38
CA PRO A 339 14.60 -11.08 32.62
C PRO A 339 13.80 -9.77 32.71
N ARG A 340 12.62 -9.84 33.33
CA ARG A 340 11.75 -8.68 33.62
C ARG A 340 12.53 -7.68 34.49
N SER A 341 13.21 -6.72 33.88
CA SER A 341 13.87 -5.61 34.57
C SER A 341 12.83 -4.64 35.13
N GLY A 342 12.14 -5.08 36.19
CA GLY A 342 11.10 -4.30 36.88
C GLY A 342 10.94 -4.61 38.37
N ASN A 343 11.46 -5.74 38.87
CA ASN A 343 11.32 -6.10 40.30
C ASN A 343 12.64 -6.16 41.09
N ALA A 344 13.79 -5.86 40.49
CA ALA A 344 15.07 -5.90 41.20
C ALA A 344 15.31 -4.71 42.15
N ALA A 345 14.62 -3.58 41.95
CA ALA A 345 14.78 -2.40 42.80
C ALA A 345 13.93 -2.43 44.09
N ALA A 346 12.88 -3.25 44.15
CA ALA A 346 11.99 -3.32 45.32
C ALA A 346 12.47 -4.31 46.41
N ALA A 347 13.39 -5.22 46.08
CA ALA A 347 13.90 -6.21 47.04
C ALA A 347 15.13 -5.73 47.84
N ALA A 348 15.69 -4.55 47.50
CA ALA A 348 16.90 -4.02 48.14
C ALA A 348 16.63 -3.02 49.28
N ALA A 349 15.37 -2.74 49.61
CA ALA A 349 14.99 -1.82 50.69
C ALA A 349 14.35 -2.60 51.87
N THR A 350 15.15 -3.40 52.56
CA THR A 350 14.86 -3.76 53.97
C THR A 350 15.81 -2.93 54.85
N PRO A 351 15.32 -1.96 55.65
CA PRO A 351 16.19 -1.26 56.56
C PRO A 351 16.56 -2.18 57.73
N ALA A 352 17.85 -2.19 58.04
CA ALA A 352 18.44 -2.94 59.13
C ALA A 352 17.83 -2.54 60.48
N ARG A 353 17.65 -3.57 61.30
CA ARG A 353 17.23 -3.62 62.71
C ARG A 353 17.91 -2.52 63.54
N ALA A 354 17.10 -1.77 64.29
CA ALA A 354 17.55 -0.91 65.37
C ALA A 354 18.23 -1.74 66.48
N SER A 355 19.46 -1.39 66.80
CA SER A 355 20.16 -1.75 68.02
C SER A 355 20.00 -0.59 68.99
N ASP A 356 19.23 -0.76 70.06
CA ASP A 356 19.34 0.03 71.29
C ASP A 356 18.61 -0.70 72.42
N VAL A 357 19.37 -1.48 73.21
CA VAL A 357 19.07 -1.76 74.62
C VAL A 357 20.40 -1.88 75.36
N SER A 358 20.68 -0.91 76.21
CA SER A 358 21.60 -1.07 77.35
C SER A 358 21.02 -0.29 78.53
N PHE A 359 21.10 -0.95 79.69
CA PHE A 359 20.55 -0.60 80.99
C PHE A 359 21.08 0.71 81.57
#